data_AF-R9TDQ6-F1
#
_entry.id   AF-R9TDQ6-F1
#
_cell.length_a   1.000
_cell.length_b   1.000
_cell.length_c   1.000
_cell.angle_alpha   90.00
_cell.angle_beta   90.00
_cell.angle_gamma   90.00
#
_symmetry.space_group_name_H-M   'P 1'
#
loop_
_entity.id
_entity.type
_entity.pdbx_description
1 polymer ?
#
loop_
_entity_poly.entity_id
_entity_poly.type
_entity_poly.pdbx_seq_one_letter_code
_entity_poly.pdbx_strand_id
1 'polypeptide(L)'
;LGSFAISPIDAAEKYSVFCNYGTMLKPMLIESITNQQNDVKAFTPMETKKITSKEQAFLTLSVLMNAVENGTGRLARIKGLEIAGKSGTSNNNIDAWFI
;
A
#
# COMPACT_ATOMS: atom_id res chain seq x y z
N LEU A 1 -9.50 -12.81 13.41
CA LEU A 1 -8.27 -11.98 13.37
C LEU A 1 -7.94 -11.49 11.95
N GLY A 2 -8.95 -11.33 11.09
CA GLY A 2 -8.80 -11.04 9.65
C GLY A 2 -10.00 -11.58 8.87
N SER A 3 -11.21 -11.46 9.44
CA SER A 3 -12.44 -12.10 8.93
C SER A 3 -13.11 -11.26 7.83
N PHE A 4 -12.31 -10.63 6.98
CA PHE A 4 -12.80 -9.73 5.94
C PHE A 4 -12.07 -10.04 4.65
N ALA A 5 -12.84 -10.30 3.59
CA ALA A 5 -12.30 -10.35 2.24
C ALA A 5 -12.06 -8.92 1.77
N ILE A 6 -10.83 -8.61 1.37
CA ILE A 6 -10.48 -7.37 0.68
C ILE A 6 -9.73 -7.74 -0.59
N SER A 7 -9.92 -6.95 -1.65
CA SER A 7 -9.13 -7.16 -2.85
C SER A 7 -7.69 -6.64 -2.64
N PRO A 8 -6.70 -7.13 -3.42
CA PRO A 8 -5.34 -6.59 -3.35
C PRO A 8 -5.27 -5.08 -3.60
N ILE A 9 -6.14 -4.55 -4.47
CA ILE A 9 -6.16 -3.11 -4.77
C ILE A 9 -6.68 -2.29 -3.58
N ASP A 10 -7.68 -2.79 -2.85
CA ASP A 10 -8.16 -2.16 -1.62
C ASP A 10 -7.10 -2.21 -0.51
N ALA A 11 -6.34 -3.29 -0.44
CA ALA A 11 -5.24 -3.43 0.51
C ALA A 11 -4.14 -2.41 0.21
N ALA A 12 -3.73 -2.29 -1.06
CA ALA A 12 -2.73 -1.32 -1.50
C ALA A 12 -3.17 0.13 -1.23
N GLU A 13 -4.44 0.45 -1.52
CA GLU A 13 -5.03 1.75 -1.20
C GLU A 13 -4.92 2.06 0.31
N LYS A 14 -5.30 1.11 1.16
CA LYS A 14 -5.26 1.31 2.62
C LYS A 14 -3.84 1.44 3.17
N TYR A 15 -2.89 0.65 2.68
CA TYR A 15 -1.49 0.72 3.12
C TYR A 15 -0.76 1.96 2.60
N SER A 16 -1.26 2.60 1.52
CA SER A 16 -0.71 3.84 1.00
C SER A 16 -0.64 4.97 2.05
N VAL A 17 -1.46 4.91 3.10
CA VAL A 17 -1.46 5.88 4.20
C VAL A 17 -0.07 6.01 4.84
N PHE A 18 0.68 4.93 4.97
CA PHE A 18 1.94 4.93 5.70
C PHE A 18 3.09 5.50 4.88
N CYS A 19 3.22 5.09 3.61
CA CYS A 19 4.26 5.64 2.72
C CYS A 19 4.00 7.10 2.33
N ASN A 20 2.74 7.56 2.42
CA ASN A 20 2.35 8.94 2.14
C ASN A 20 2.11 9.76 3.43
N TYR A 21 2.78 9.41 4.53
CA TYR A 21 2.80 10.16 5.80
C TYR A 21 1.40 10.60 6.30
N GLY A 22 0.45 9.67 6.28
CA GLY A 22 -0.89 9.85 6.84
C GLY A 22 -1.97 10.18 5.82
N THR A 23 -1.66 10.21 4.53
CA THR A 23 -2.62 10.48 3.45
C THR A 23 -2.89 9.22 2.64
N MET A 24 -4.15 8.79 2.56
CA MET A 24 -4.57 7.70 1.69
C MET A 24 -4.67 8.18 0.25
N LEU A 25 -4.12 7.42 -0.69
CA LEU A 25 -4.23 7.66 -2.13
C LEU A 25 -5.07 6.57 -2.78
N LYS A 26 -6.10 6.99 -3.50
CA LYS A 26 -6.90 6.08 -4.34
C LYS A 26 -6.08 5.65 -5.56
N PRO A 27 -5.88 4.33 -5.79
CA PRO A 27 -5.16 3.84 -6.95
C PRO A 27 -5.82 4.25 -8.26
N MET A 28 -4.99 4.59 -9.25
CA MET A 28 -5.42 4.94 -10.60
C MET A 28 -4.77 3.97 -11.59
N LEU A 29 -5.59 3.43 -12.51
CA LEU A 29 -5.13 2.51 -13.55
C LEU A 29 -4.96 3.17 -14.92
N ILE A 30 -5.65 4.28 -15.17
CA ILE A 30 -5.67 4.98 -16.46
C ILE A 30 -5.17 6.40 -16.24
N GLU A 31 -3.99 6.72 -16.76
CA GLU A 31 -3.40 8.06 -16.70
C GLU A 31 -4.00 8.99 -17.77
N SER A 32 -4.23 8.49 -18.97
CA SER A 32 -4.85 9.26 -20.05
C SER A 32 -5.52 8.37 -21.10
N ILE A 33 -6.43 8.96 -21.87
CA ILE A 33 -7.03 8.35 -23.06
C ILE A 33 -6.78 9.29 -24.23
N THR A 34 -6.24 8.75 -25.32
CA THR A 34 -6.05 9.47 -26.58
C THR A 34 -7.01 8.92 -27.64
N ASN A 35 -7.77 9.78 -28.31
CA ASN A 35 -8.69 9.37 -29.38
C ASN A 35 -7.99 9.34 -30.76
N GLN A 36 -8.74 8.93 -31.80
CA GLN A 36 -8.23 8.84 -33.17
C GLN A 36 -7.87 10.21 -33.78
N GLN A 37 -8.39 11.30 -33.21
CA GLN A 37 -8.15 12.68 -33.61
C GLN A 37 -6.93 13.29 -32.87
N ASN A 38 -6.21 12.49 -32.07
CA ASN A 38 -5.12 12.91 -31.18
C ASN A 38 -5.55 13.84 -30.02
N ASP A 39 -6.83 13.88 -29.67
CA ASP A 39 -7.27 14.55 -28.45
C ASP A 39 -6.91 13.69 -27.24
N VAL A 40 -6.20 14.30 -26.29
CA VAL A 40 -5.77 13.64 -25.06
C VAL A 40 -6.64 14.09 -23.89
N LYS A 41 -7.27 13.14 -23.22
CA LYS A 41 -7.92 13.35 -21.93
C LYS A 41 -7.06 12.71 -20.83
N ALA A 42 -6.37 13.55 -20.07
CA ALA A 42 -5.60 13.12 -18.90
C ALA A 42 -6.51 13.01 -17.65
N PHE A 43 -6.20 12.07 -16.78
CA PHE A 43 -6.82 11.88 -15.48
C PHE A 43 -5.82 12.25 -14.39
N THR A 44 -6.29 12.92 -13.34
CA THR A 44 -5.48 13.24 -12.16
C THR A 44 -5.88 12.35 -10.98
N PRO A 45 -4.94 11.94 -10.12
CA PRO A 45 -5.26 11.16 -8.91
C PRO A 45 -6.36 11.86 -8.12
N MET A 46 -7.55 11.27 -8.11
CA MET A 46 -8.75 12.07 -7.87
C MET A 46 -9.13 12.20 -6.39
N GLU A 47 -8.58 11.41 -5.48
CA GLU A 47 -9.03 11.41 -4.08
C GLU A 47 -7.86 11.14 -3.12
N THR A 48 -7.43 12.19 -2.42
CA THR A 48 -6.51 12.08 -1.28
C THR A 48 -7.29 12.28 0.01
N LYS A 49 -7.26 11.31 0.91
CA LYS A 49 -7.90 11.44 2.23
C LYS A 49 -6.86 11.48 3.33
N LYS A 50 -6.78 12.58 4.08
CA LYS A 50 -5.94 12.63 5.29
C LYS A 50 -6.58 11.75 6.37
N ILE A 51 -5.85 10.73 6.81
CA ILE A 51 -6.30 9.74 7.79
C ILE A 51 -5.69 10.02 9.17
N THR A 52 -4.41 10.37 9.22
CA THR A 52 -3.66 10.51 10.47
C THR A 52 -2.56 11.57 10.34
N SER A 53 -1.87 11.88 11.43
CA SER A 53 -0.74 12.81 11.42
C SER A 53 0.50 12.16 10.78
N LYS A 54 1.45 13.00 10.33
CA LYS A 54 2.69 12.51 9.72
C LYS A 54 3.51 11.70 10.71
N GLU A 55 3.53 12.13 11.97
CA GLU A 55 4.26 11.52 13.07
C GLU A 55 3.70 10.13 13.39
N GLN A 56 2.36 10.01 13.48
CA GLN A 56 1.69 8.72 13.72
C GLN A 56 1.89 7.74 12.56
N ALA A 57 1.80 8.22 11.32
CA ALA A 57 2.09 7.40 10.14
C ALA A 57 3.54 6.94 10.10
N PHE A 58 4.49 7.83 10.42
CA PHE A 58 5.91 7.52 10.45
C PHE A 58 6.27 6.48 11.53
N LEU A 59 5.68 6.58 12.72
CA LEU A 59 5.86 5.58 13.78
C LEU A 59 5.40 4.19 13.29
N THR A 60 4.23 4.14 12.65
CA THR A 60 3.73 2.87 12.09
C THR A 60 4.61 2.34 10.97
N LEU A 61 5.06 3.22 10.05
CA LEU A 61 6.00 2.89 8.99
C LEU A 61 7.30 2.31 9.57
N SER A 62 7.81 2.89 10.66
CA SER A 62 9.02 2.40 11.35
C SER A 62 8.83 0.99 11.94
N VAL A 63 7.67 0.71 12.52
CA VAL A 63 7.32 -0.64 12.99
C VAL A 63 7.23 -1.63 11.82
N LEU A 64 6.66 -1.23 10.67
CA LEU A 64 6.57 -2.06 9.47
C LEU A 64 7.94 -2.32 8.83
N MET A 65 8.86 -1.34 8.87
CA MET A 65 10.27 -1.57 8.48
C MET A 65 10.91 -2.59 9.41
N ASN A 66 10.70 -2.49 10.72
CA ASN A 66 11.24 -3.47 11.66
C ASN A 66 10.66 -4.88 11.45
N ALA A 67 9.39 -5.01 11.03
CA ALA A 67 8.79 -6.30 10.70
C ALA A 67 9.50 -6.99 9.52
N VAL A 68 10.10 -6.23 8.61
CA VAL A 68 10.91 -6.73 7.49
C VAL A 68 12.36 -6.93 7.92
N GLU A 69 12.94 -6.06 8.74
CA GLU A 69 14.33 -6.20 9.20
C GLU A 69 14.52 -7.36 10.18
N ASN A 70 13.61 -7.49 11.14
CA ASN A 70 13.77 -8.41 12.28
C ASN A 70 12.57 -9.32 12.53
N GLY A 71 11.49 -9.19 11.73
CA GLY A 71 10.23 -9.88 11.97
C GLY A 71 9.87 -10.93 10.93
N THR A 72 8.56 -11.13 10.77
CA THR A 72 7.98 -12.16 9.88
C THR A 72 8.14 -11.84 8.39
N GLY A 73 8.44 -10.58 8.04
CA GLY A 73 8.65 -10.11 6.67
C GLY A 73 10.08 -10.29 6.17
N ARG A 74 10.97 -10.93 6.92
CA ARG A 74 12.43 -11.00 6.65
C ARG A 74 12.84 -11.42 5.25
N LEU A 75 12.03 -12.24 4.59
CA LEU A 75 12.30 -12.74 3.24
C LEU A 75 12.02 -11.71 2.15
N ALA A 76 11.34 -10.61 2.47
CA ALA A 76 11.09 -9.52 1.55
C ALA A 76 12.25 -8.52 1.43
N ARG A 77 13.30 -8.64 2.25
CA ARG A 77 14.46 -7.73 2.21
C ARG A 77 15.19 -7.79 0.87
N ILE A 78 15.50 -6.61 0.33
CA ILE A 78 16.31 -6.45 -0.88
C ILE A 78 17.48 -5.53 -0.52
N LYS A 79 18.71 -5.97 -0.82
CA LYS A 79 19.92 -5.21 -0.51
C LYS A 79 19.85 -3.83 -1.19
N GLY A 80 20.00 -2.77 -0.40
CA GLY A 80 20.00 -1.39 -0.89
C GLY A 80 18.62 -0.74 -0.97
N LEU A 81 17.56 -1.44 -0.56
CA LEU A 81 16.21 -0.87 -0.44
C LEU A 81 15.72 -0.93 1.00
N GLU A 82 15.21 0.19 1.50
CA GLU A 82 14.43 0.21 2.74
C GLU A 82 13.01 -0.26 2.43
N ILE A 83 12.60 -1.36 3.07
CA ILE A 83 11.30 -1.99 2.81
C ILE A 83 10.51 -2.03 4.12
N ALA A 84 9.30 -1.49 4.06
CA ALA A 84 8.29 -1.65 5.09
C ALA A 84 7.22 -2.60 4.59
N GLY A 85 6.76 -3.53 5.43
CA GLY A 85 5.68 -4.41 5.02
C GLY A 85 5.17 -5.32 6.12
N LYS A 86 4.04 -5.97 5.86
CA LYS A 86 3.39 -6.86 6.81
C LYS A 86 2.97 -8.17 6.15
N SER A 87 3.34 -9.28 6.80
CA SER A 87 2.81 -10.60 6.45
C SER A 87 1.44 -10.86 7.09
N GLY A 88 0.58 -11.60 6.40
CA GLY A 88 -0.69 -12.10 6.91
C GLY A 88 -0.95 -13.52 6.40
N THR A 89 -1.53 -14.37 7.25
CA THR A 89 -1.92 -15.75 6.89
C THR A 89 -3.29 -16.03 7.48
N SER A 90 -4.21 -16.59 6.70
CA SER A 90 -5.48 -17.08 7.22
C SER A 90 -5.34 -18.48 7.83
N ASN A 91 -6.30 -18.90 8.65
CA ASN A 91 -6.29 -20.24 9.24
C ASN A 91 -6.25 -21.31 8.12
N ASN A 92 -5.56 -22.41 8.38
CA ASN A 92 -5.32 -23.48 7.40
C ASN A 92 -4.57 -23.03 6.13
N ASN A 93 -3.89 -21.87 6.17
CA ASN A 93 -3.10 -21.31 5.06
C ASN A 93 -3.89 -21.17 3.75
N ILE A 94 -5.19 -20.87 3.83
CA ILE A 94 -6.02 -20.66 2.64
C ILE A 94 -5.50 -19.44 1.86
N ASP A 95 -5.05 -18.41 2.59
CA ASP A 95 -4.50 -17.18 2.02
C ASP A 95 -3.19 -16.83 2.70
N ALA A 96 -2.22 -16.40 1.89
CA ALA A 96 -0.96 -15.81 2.33
C ALA A 96 -0.81 -14.42 1.67
N TRP A 97 -0.51 -13.42 2.50
CA TRP A 97 -0.40 -12.03 2.08
C TRP A 97 0.93 -11.45 2.52
N PHE A 98 1.49 -10.61 1.65
CA PHE A 98 2.48 -9.62 1.99
C PHE A 98 2.08 -8.32 1.31
N ILE A 99 2.12 -7.23 2.06
CA ILE A 99 1.76 -5.88 1.63
C ILE A 99 2.81 -4.90 2.14
#